data_AF-A4P1I5-F1
#
_entry.id   AF-A4P1I5-F1
#
_cell.length_a   1.000
_cell.length_b   1.000
_cell.length_c   1.000
_cell.angle_alpha   90.00
_cell.angle_beta   90.00
_cell.angle_gamma   90.00
#
_symmetry.space_group_name_H-M   'P 1'
#
loop_
_entity.id
_entity.type
_entity.pdbx_description
1 polymer ?
#
loop_
_entity_poly.entity_id
_entity_poly.type
_entity_poly.pdbx_seq_one_letter_code
_entity_poly.pdbx_strand_id
1 'polypeptide(L)'
;YGERIINDQSKRKNIQFSYENFSQTPFWDHIKLSYSSQKITNKARSDEYCHQSTCNGVSNPQGLHLVEENGVYKIVDKDNKEFTGTYDGGLTLKNHKNKDVSNDVDTEAGKLDSVLINCEKLNCENKKFRIYQTKDENWNDSYKYDDREITIKKLPNGKKYGEISLKEGTERFLGELKKEIARFLFPKSSGYSEDSVNDRDLNTNTQQIKLDLDKEFSLWHTQHQLKYGGLYEKTLKSMVNHQYNTAANVQWWADYFFCNKLANGKHTPAPDYSAHRCSLMNTDKGKDSYLIPVTTKNNVLYFGDNIQLTSWLGLDLNYRYDHVKYLPSYDEKIPVPNGLITGLFKKFGPKDYVYGPAYRKPRDHTDCTYNSDCYKKNFQDNLALLLRRADYKHHSYN
;
A
#
# COMPACT_ATOMS: atom_id res chain seq x y z
N TYR A 1 -11.21 -6.80 17.09
CA TYR A 1 -10.40 -7.99 16.81
C TYR A 1 -9.42 -7.60 15.72
N GLY A 2 -8.13 -7.79 15.95
CA GLY A 2 -7.06 -7.36 15.05
C GLY A 2 -5.74 -7.42 15.79
N GLU A 3 -4.72 -7.93 15.10
CA GLU A 3 -3.36 -8.06 15.59
C GLU A 3 -2.43 -7.21 14.73
N ARG A 4 -1.35 -6.74 15.33
CA ARG A 4 -0.30 -5.99 14.63
C ARG A 4 1.03 -6.63 14.94
N ILE A 5 1.79 -6.97 13.90
CA ILE A 5 3.19 -7.40 14.01
C ILE A 5 4.09 -6.31 13.42
N ILE A 6 5.20 -6.06 14.11
CA ILE A 6 6.25 -5.13 13.68
C ILE A 6 7.48 -5.93 13.30
N ASN A 7 7.97 -5.72 12.07
CA ASN A 7 9.10 -6.42 11.46
C ASN A 7 10.22 -5.43 11.09
N ASP A 8 10.60 -4.59 12.04
CA ASP A 8 11.62 -3.56 11.85
C ASP A 8 13.02 -4.17 11.75
N GLN A 9 13.85 -3.62 10.86
CA GLN A 9 15.19 -4.15 10.62
C GLN A 9 16.17 -3.05 10.22
N SER A 10 17.41 -3.11 10.73
CA SER A 10 18.51 -2.31 10.21
C SER A 10 19.54 -3.20 9.51
N LYS A 11 19.82 -2.91 8.23
CA LYS A 11 20.87 -3.59 7.45
C LYS A 11 21.97 -2.59 7.13
N ARG A 12 23.22 -2.93 7.46
CA ARG A 12 24.40 -2.14 7.12
C ARG A 12 25.38 -2.97 6.30
N LYS A 13 25.89 -2.39 5.22
CA LYS A 13 27.00 -2.93 4.41
C LYS A 13 28.06 -1.83 4.29
N ASN A 14 29.32 -2.18 4.51
CA ASN A 14 30.45 -1.25 4.39
C ASN A 14 31.60 -1.91 3.64
N ILE A 15 32.21 -1.18 2.73
CA ILE A 15 33.46 -1.53 2.07
C ILE A 15 34.42 -0.36 2.28
N GLN A 16 35.62 -0.64 2.79
CA GLN A 16 36.60 0.38 3.11
C GLN A 16 38.01 -0.06 2.69
N PHE A 17 38.80 0.89 2.20
CA PHE A 17 40.20 0.70 1.84
C PHE A 17 41.01 1.86 2.39
N SER A 18 42.23 1.60 2.82
CA SER A 18 43.18 2.63 3.22
C SER A 18 44.56 2.29 2.69
N TYR A 19 45.25 3.31 2.19
CA TYR A 19 46.66 3.26 1.82
C TYR A 19 47.41 4.27 2.67
N GLU A 20 48.53 3.85 3.26
CA GLU A 20 49.36 4.66 4.12
C GLU A 20 50.81 4.61 3.64
N ASN A 21 51.53 5.73 3.75
CA ASN A 21 52.94 5.83 3.44
C ASN A 21 53.64 6.77 4.43
N PHE A 22 54.78 6.32 4.97
CA PHE A 22 55.54 7.00 6.03
C PHE A 22 56.88 7.57 5.53
N SER A 23 56.98 7.84 4.23
CA SER A 23 58.19 8.39 3.64
C SER A 23 58.30 9.88 3.95
N GLN A 24 59.40 10.27 4.60
CA GLN A 24 59.69 11.67 4.87
C GLN A 24 60.03 12.40 3.58
N THR A 25 59.28 13.48 3.30
CA THR A 25 59.60 14.40 2.20
C THR A 25 59.35 15.86 2.66
N PRO A 26 59.65 16.86 1.81
CA PRO A 26 59.37 18.26 2.15
C PRO A 26 57.90 18.56 2.46
N PHE A 27 56.95 17.77 1.96
CA PHE A 27 55.51 18.07 2.08
C PHE A 27 54.81 17.32 3.22
N TRP A 28 55.34 16.19 3.68
CA TRP A 28 54.64 15.19 4.50
C TRP A 28 55.66 14.19 5.04
N ASP A 29 55.42 13.68 6.24
CA ASP A 29 56.10 12.52 6.84
C ASP A 29 55.18 11.30 6.89
N HIS A 30 53.87 11.53 6.83
CA HIS A 30 52.86 10.49 6.72
C HIS A 30 51.72 10.95 5.80
N ILE A 31 51.25 10.04 4.94
CA ILE A 31 49.94 10.14 4.28
C ILE A 31 49.06 8.97 4.64
N LYS A 32 47.78 9.28 4.67
CA LYS A 32 46.73 8.29 4.55
C LYS A 32 45.69 8.70 3.51
N LEU A 33 45.49 7.85 2.51
CA LEU A 33 44.35 7.91 1.60
C LEU A 33 43.34 6.84 2.01
N SER A 34 42.12 7.25 2.36
CA SER A 34 41.04 6.34 2.75
C SER A 34 39.85 6.46 1.82
N TYR A 35 39.26 5.32 1.44
CA TYR A 35 37.99 5.22 0.74
C TYR A 35 37.00 4.44 1.61
N SER A 36 35.75 4.88 1.67
CA SER A 36 34.66 4.09 2.26
C SER A 36 33.37 4.21 1.46
N SER A 37 32.60 3.12 1.44
CA SER A 37 31.30 3.02 0.81
C SER A 37 30.37 2.27 1.74
N GLN A 38 29.49 3.02 2.40
CA GLN A 38 28.54 2.51 3.38
C GLN A 38 27.11 2.60 2.83
N LYS A 39 26.36 1.52 2.96
CA LYS A 39 24.93 1.45 2.69
C LYS A 39 24.20 1.03 3.95
N ILE A 40 23.25 1.85 4.38
CA ILE A 40 22.35 1.57 5.51
C ILE A 40 20.92 1.59 4.98
N THR A 41 20.17 0.52 5.25
CA THR A 41 18.73 0.44 5.02
C THR A 41 18.06 0.19 6.37
N ASN A 42 17.27 1.15 6.81
CA ASN A 42 16.38 0.99 7.96
C ASN A 42 14.98 0.70 7.44
N LYS A 43 14.53 -0.53 7.64
CA LYS A 43 13.22 -1.03 7.31
C LYS A 43 12.30 -0.83 8.50
N ALA A 44 11.15 -0.20 8.28
CA ALA A 44 10.04 -0.16 9.20
C ALA A 44 8.85 -0.86 8.53
N ARG A 45 8.44 -2.02 9.06
CA ARG A 45 7.35 -2.81 8.48
C ARG A 45 6.31 -3.11 9.55
N SER A 46 5.06 -2.78 9.26
CA SER A 46 3.91 -3.14 10.08
C SER A 46 2.93 -3.96 9.28
N ASP A 47 2.55 -5.10 9.84
CA ASP A 47 1.55 -6.01 9.28
C ASP A 47 0.33 -5.98 10.22
N GLU A 48 -0.81 -5.51 9.72
CA GLU A 48 -2.09 -5.48 10.43
C GLU A 48 -2.97 -6.59 9.87
N TYR A 49 -3.42 -7.52 10.70
CA TYR A 49 -4.19 -8.68 10.25
C TYR A 49 -5.24 -9.11 11.27
N CYS A 50 -6.16 -9.97 10.85
CA CYS A 50 -7.14 -10.57 11.74
C CYS A 50 -7.50 -11.97 11.25
N HIS A 51 -6.98 -13.02 11.90
CA HIS A 51 -7.19 -14.41 11.45
C HIS A 51 -8.10 -15.23 12.39
N GLN A 52 -8.77 -14.57 13.33
CA GLN A 52 -9.70 -15.20 14.25
C GLN A 52 -11.11 -15.29 13.65
N SER A 53 -11.97 -16.16 14.17
CA SER A 53 -13.37 -16.27 13.73
C SER A 53 -14.24 -15.06 14.15
N THR A 54 -13.76 -14.27 15.10
CA THR A 54 -14.39 -13.03 15.58
C THR A 54 -14.13 -11.82 14.68
N CYS A 55 -13.28 -11.96 13.66
CA CYS A 55 -12.98 -10.87 12.73
C CYS A 55 -14.22 -10.48 11.92
N ASN A 56 -14.49 -9.18 11.82
CA ASN A 56 -15.72 -8.67 11.19
C ASN A 56 -15.89 -9.16 9.74
N GLY A 57 -14.78 -9.28 9.00
CA GLY A 57 -14.77 -9.74 7.61
C GLY A 57 -15.15 -11.22 7.42
N VAL A 58 -15.11 -12.04 8.46
CA VAL A 58 -15.47 -13.48 8.41
C VAL A 58 -16.63 -13.85 9.32
N SER A 59 -17.29 -12.84 9.92
CA SER A 59 -18.39 -13.05 10.87
C SER A 59 -19.52 -13.86 10.21
N ASN A 60 -19.92 -14.94 10.87
CA ASN A 60 -21.01 -15.81 10.43
C ASN A 60 -21.90 -16.21 11.62
N PRO A 61 -22.76 -15.29 12.10
CA PRO A 61 -23.53 -15.50 13.33
C PRO A 61 -24.53 -16.68 13.25
N GLN A 62 -25.06 -16.95 12.05
CA GLN A 62 -25.98 -18.07 11.81
C GLN A 62 -25.26 -19.39 11.51
N GLY A 63 -23.92 -19.40 11.46
CA GLY A 63 -23.13 -20.59 11.13
C GLY A 63 -23.48 -21.18 9.77
N LEU A 64 -23.72 -20.32 8.77
CA LEU A 64 -24.01 -20.73 7.41
C LEU A 64 -22.88 -21.57 6.85
N HIS A 65 -23.23 -22.70 6.27
CA HIS A 65 -22.29 -23.59 5.63
C HIS A 65 -22.93 -24.28 4.42
N LEU A 66 -22.05 -24.75 3.54
CA LEU A 66 -22.45 -25.47 2.34
C LEU A 66 -22.58 -26.96 2.68
N VAL A 67 -23.72 -27.56 2.34
CA VAL A 67 -23.95 -29.00 2.41
C VAL A 67 -24.23 -29.54 1.01
N GLU A 68 -23.84 -30.78 0.75
CA GLU A 68 -24.17 -31.49 -0.48
C GLU A 68 -25.08 -32.67 -0.15
N GLU A 69 -26.27 -32.71 -0.75
CA GLU A 69 -27.22 -33.81 -0.61
C GLU A 69 -27.71 -34.23 -1.99
N ASN A 70 -27.55 -35.52 -2.33
CA ASN A 70 -27.99 -36.09 -3.62
C ASN A 70 -27.50 -35.30 -4.85
N GLY A 71 -26.27 -34.77 -4.81
CA GLY A 71 -25.69 -33.98 -5.90
C GLY A 71 -26.18 -32.53 -5.97
N VAL A 72 -26.90 -32.05 -4.95
CA VAL A 72 -27.38 -30.67 -4.84
C VAL A 72 -26.64 -29.96 -3.70
N TYR A 73 -25.98 -28.85 -4.02
CA TYR A 73 -25.43 -27.95 -3.00
C TYR A 73 -26.50 -27.05 -2.41
N LYS A 74 -26.52 -26.93 -1.08
CA LYS A 74 -27.44 -26.09 -0.32
C LYS A 74 -26.67 -25.28 0.71
N ILE A 75 -27.11 -24.05 0.96
CA ILE A 75 -26.59 -23.23 2.06
C ILE A 75 -27.60 -23.31 3.20
N VAL A 76 -27.18 -23.85 4.34
CA VAL A 76 -28.03 -24.06 5.52
C VAL A 76 -27.42 -23.38 6.74
N ASP A 77 -28.26 -23.11 7.75
CA ASP A 77 -27.80 -22.59 9.03
C ASP A 77 -27.08 -23.66 9.88
N LYS A 78 -26.52 -23.24 11.02
CA LYS A 78 -25.85 -24.12 11.98
C LYS A 78 -26.68 -25.32 12.46
N ASP A 79 -28.01 -25.24 12.33
CA ASP A 79 -28.96 -26.28 12.73
C ASP A 79 -29.36 -27.16 11.52
N ASN A 80 -28.65 -27.03 10.39
CA ASN A 80 -28.90 -27.68 9.10
C ASN A 80 -30.30 -27.39 8.54
N LYS A 81 -30.81 -26.16 8.75
CA LYS A 81 -32.11 -25.72 8.25
C LYS A 81 -31.99 -24.55 7.28
N GLU A 82 -32.93 -24.49 6.36
CA GLU A 82 -33.10 -23.37 5.43
C GLU A 82 -33.91 -22.25 6.10
N PHE A 83 -33.74 -21.02 5.62
CA PHE A 83 -34.53 -19.88 6.09
C PHE A 83 -35.89 -19.78 5.40
N THR A 84 -36.88 -19.24 6.10
CA THR A 84 -38.15 -18.82 5.51
C THR A 84 -38.15 -17.31 5.33
N GLY A 85 -38.65 -16.82 4.20
CA GLY A 85 -38.69 -15.39 3.94
C GLY A 85 -40.08 -14.82 3.74
N THR A 86 -40.22 -13.55 4.09
CA THR A 86 -41.43 -12.74 3.92
C THR A 86 -41.05 -11.33 3.47
N TYR A 87 -41.97 -10.63 2.83
CA TYR A 87 -41.81 -9.22 2.49
C TYR A 87 -42.48 -8.32 3.53
N ASP A 88 -41.72 -7.40 4.11
CA ASP A 88 -42.27 -6.29 4.91
C ASP A 88 -41.38 -5.05 4.75
N GLY A 89 -41.57 -4.30 3.66
CA GLY A 89 -40.68 -3.19 3.29
C GLY A 89 -39.24 -3.60 2.90
N GLY A 90 -38.96 -4.91 2.89
CA GLY A 90 -37.68 -5.55 2.60
C GLY A 90 -37.77 -7.07 2.76
N LEU A 91 -36.73 -7.80 2.36
CA LEU A 91 -36.66 -9.26 2.57
C LEU A 91 -36.33 -9.54 4.05
N THR A 92 -37.30 -10.07 4.78
CA THR A 92 -37.11 -10.58 6.14
C THR A 92 -36.88 -12.08 6.09
N LEU A 93 -35.79 -12.57 6.68
CA LEU A 93 -35.46 -13.99 6.80
C LEU A 93 -35.64 -14.46 8.24
N LYS A 94 -36.32 -15.59 8.42
CA LYS A 94 -36.50 -16.27 9.70
C LYS A 94 -35.85 -17.64 9.69
N ASN A 95 -35.25 -18.03 10.80
CA ASN A 95 -34.77 -19.39 11.01
C ASN A 95 -35.91 -20.33 11.44
N HIS A 96 -35.59 -21.62 11.59
CA HIS A 96 -36.58 -22.63 11.99
C HIS A 96 -37.17 -22.42 13.39
N LYS A 97 -36.59 -21.52 14.20
CA LYS A 97 -37.10 -21.09 15.52
C LYS A 97 -37.93 -19.80 15.43
N ASN A 98 -38.31 -19.37 14.23
CA ASN A 98 -39.03 -18.12 13.94
C ASN A 98 -38.30 -16.83 14.38
N LYS A 99 -36.99 -16.88 14.60
CA LYS A 99 -36.18 -15.69 14.91
C LYS A 99 -35.79 -14.98 13.62
N ASP A 100 -35.94 -13.66 13.60
CA ASP A 100 -35.42 -12.82 12.52
C ASP A 100 -33.89 -12.84 12.49
N VAL A 101 -33.33 -13.18 11.33
CA VAL A 101 -31.89 -13.33 11.06
C VAL A 101 -31.45 -12.45 9.88
N SER A 102 -32.29 -11.53 9.43
CA SER A 102 -32.03 -10.67 8.27
C SER A 102 -30.78 -9.80 8.43
N ASN A 103 -30.39 -9.51 9.68
CA ASN A 103 -29.17 -8.77 9.99
C ASN A 103 -27.88 -9.59 9.91
N ASP A 104 -27.97 -10.92 9.87
CA ASP A 104 -26.82 -11.81 9.87
C ASP A 104 -26.53 -12.40 8.47
N VAL A 105 -27.51 -12.31 7.56
CA VAL A 105 -27.48 -12.82 6.18
C VAL A 105 -27.49 -11.63 5.21
N ASP A 106 -26.79 -11.73 4.09
CA ASP A 106 -26.79 -10.68 3.08
C ASP A 106 -28.08 -10.72 2.24
N THR A 107 -29.09 -9.95 2.65
CA THR A 107 -30.38 -9.84 1.97
C THR A 107 -30.36 -8.88 0.76
N GLU A 108 -29.20 -8.35 0.38
CA GLU A 108 -29.07 -7.38 -0.73
C GLU A 108 -28.11 -7.84 -1.83
N ALA A 109 -27.14 -8.70 -1.51
CA ALA A 109 -26.21 -9.27 -2.48
C ALA A 109 -26.48 -10.75 -2.79
N GLY A 110 -25.48 -11.42 -3.35
CA GLY A 110 -25.57 -12.83 -3.72
C GLY A 110 -26.41 -13.11 -4.97
N LYS A 111 -26.85 -12.08 -5.72
CA LYS A 111 -27.71 -12.28 -6.89
C LYS A 111 -27.02 -13.15 -7.95
N LEU A 112 -27.77 -14.02 -8.62
CA LEU A 112 -27.21 -14.96 -9.60
C LEU A 112 -26.62 -14.29 -10.84
N ASP A 113 -27.07 -13.09 -11.19
CA ASP A 113 -26.48 -12.29 -12.27
C ASP A 113 -25.12 -11.68 -11.89
N SER A 114 -24.89 -11.42 -10.59
CA SER A 114 -23.68 -10.77 -10.09
C SER A 114 -22.67 -11.73 -9.43
N VAL A 115 -22.98 -13.03 -9.30
CA VAL A 115 -22.13 -14.01 -8.61
C VAL A 115 -21.95 -15.27 -9.45
N LEU A 116 -20.70 -15.73 -9.55
CA LEU A 116 -20.32 -16.97 -10.23
C LEU A 116 -19.68 -17.94 -9.24
N ILE A 117 -19.74 -19.22 -9.57
CA ILE A 117 -19.16 -20.31 -8.79
C ILE A 117 -17.75 -20.59 -9.30
N ASN A 118 -16.77 -20.62 -8.41
CA ASN A 118 -15.40 -21.00 -8.72
C ASN A 118 -15.29 -22.52 -8.81
N CYS A 119 -15.38 -23.07 -10.03
CA CYS A 119 -15.36 -24.51 -10.23
C CYS A 119 -13.99 -25.17 -10.01
N GLU A 120 -12.93 -24.37 -9.81
CA GLU A 120 -11.62 -24.86 -9.38
C GLU A 120 -11.59 -25.15 -7.88
N LYS A 121 -12.52 -24.57 -7.10
CA LYS A 121 -12.60 -24.72 -5.65
C LYS A 121 -13.79 -25.58 -5.21
N LEU A 122 -14.91 -25.48 -5.93
CA LEU A 122 -16.11 -26.27 -5.70
C LEU A 122 -16.39 -27.14 -6.93
N ASN A 123 -16.57 -28.45 -6.77
CA ASN A 123 -16.87 -29.31 -7.91
C ASN A 123 -18.23 -28.97 -8.52
N CYS A 124 -18.27 -28.49 -9.77
CA CYS A 124 -19.51 -28.14 -10.47
C CYS A 124 -20.06 -29.25 -11.38
N GLU A 125 -19.30 -30.31 -11.64
CA GLU A 125 -19.63 -31.30 -12.67
C GLU A 125 -20.78 -32.21 -12.19
N ASN A 126 -21.86 -32.27 -12.98
CA ASN A 126 -23.11 -32.99 -12.67
C ASN A 126 -23.70 -32.61 -11.30
N LYS A 127 -23.53 -31.34 -10.89
CA LYS A 127 -24.06 -30.79 -9.65
C LYS A 127 -25.15 -29.76 -9.93
N LYS A 128 -26.11 -29.69 -9.02
CA LYS A 128 -27.08 -28.61 -8.94
C LYS A 128 -26.77 -27.71 -7.76
N PHE A 129 -27.27 -26.48 -7.82
CA PHE A 129 -27.25 -25.58 -6.68
C PHE A 129 -28.66 -25.15 -6.34
N ARG A 130 -29.00 -25.21 -5.06
CA ARG A 130 -30.28 -24.74 -4.54
C ARG A 130 -30.23 -23.24 -4.29
N ILE A 131 -30.94 -22.48 -5.13
CA ILE A 131 -30.99 -21.03 -5.07
C ILE A 131 -32.19 -20.56 -4.25
N TYR A 132 -32.14 -19.32 -3.78
CA TYR A 132 -33.27 -18.66 -3.13
C TYR A 132 -33.91 -17.65 -4.08
N GLN A 133 -35.12 -17.96 -4.55
CA GLN A 133 -35.89 -17.10 -5.45
C GLN A 133 -36.73 -16.11 -4.65
N THR A 134 -36.44 -14.83 -4.80
CA THR A 134 -37.17 -13.74 -4.14
C THR A 134 -38.34 -13.22 -4.98
N LYS A 135 -38.13 -13.06 -6.29
CA LYS A 135 -39.18 -12.71 -7.24
C LYS A 135 -39.20 -13.68 -8.40
N ASP A 136 -40.40 -14.04 -8.84
CA ASP A 136 -40.58 -14.83 -10.07
C ASP A 136 -40.32 -13.98 -11.32
N GLU A 137 -40.40 -14.61 -12.49
CA GLU A 137 -40.22 -13.99 -13.79
C GLU A 137 -41.27 -12.92 -14.14
N ASN A 138 -42.40 -12.89 -13.43
CA ASN A 138 -43.45 -11.89 -13.54
C ASN A 138 -43.28 -10.75 -12.52
N TRP A 139 -42.24 -10.81 -11.68
CA TRP A 139 -41.92 -9.94 -10.55
C TRP A 139 -42.86 -10.05 -9.34
N ASN A 140 -43.63 -11.12 -9.25
CA ASN A 140 -44.36 -11.47 -8.04
C ASN A 140 -43.41 -12.01 -6.99
N ASP A 141 -43.76 -11.75 -5.74
CA ASP A 141 -43.01 -12.24 -4.59
C ASP A 141 -43.22 -13.76 -4.42
N SER A 142 -42.12 -14.54 -4.40
CA SER A 142 -42.21 -16.01 -4.34
C SER A 142 -41.52 -16.65 -3.14
N TYR A 143 -40.42 -16.09 -2.64
CA TYR A 143 -39.68 -16.56 -1.44
C TYR A 143 -39.51 -18.09 -1.32
N LYS A 144 -39.06 -18.75 -2.38
CA LYS A 144 -38.93 -20.22 -2.44
C LYS A 144 -37.52 -20.67 -2.82
N TYR A 145 -37.20 -21.91 -2.49
CA TYR A 145 -35.99 -22.56 -2.97
C TYR A 145 -36.26 -23.32 -4.27
N ASP A 146 -35.28 -23.31 -5.17
CA ASP A 146 -35.32 -24.08 -6.42
C ASP A 146 -33.95 -24.66 -6.73
N ASP A 147 -33.92 -25.92 -7.19
CA ASP A 147 -32.68 -26.64 -7.49
C ASP A 147 -32.33 -26.40 -8.97
N ARG A 148 -31.16 -25.81 -9.24
CA ARG A 148 -30.77 -25.36 -10.58
C ARG A 148 -29.49 -26.02 -11.06
N GLU A 149 -29.46 -26.38 -12.34
CA GLU A 149 -28.24 -26.89 -12.99
C GLU A 149 -27.15 -25.82 -13.03
N ILE A 150 -25.90 -26.24 -12.80
CA ILE A 150 -24.74 -25.37 -12.92
C ILE A 150 -24.20 -25.49 -14.35
N THR A 151 -24.23 -24.39 -15.11
CA THR A 151 -23.63 -24.33 -16.44
C THR A 151 -22.15 -24.01 -16.32
N ILE A 152 -21.28 -24.92 -16.75
CA ILE A 152 -19.83 -24.73 -16.69
C ILE A 152 -19.34 -23.96 -17.92
N LYS A 153 -18.60 -22.88 -17.67
CA LYS A 153 -17.94 -22.06 -18.68
C LYS A 153 -16.44 -21.95 -18.36
N LYS A 154 -15.66 -21.38 -19.28
CA LYS A 154 -14.22 -21.19 -19.13
C LYS A 154 -13.85 -19.72 -19.24
N LEU A 155 -12.96 -19.28 -18.35
CA LEU A 155 -12.31 -17.98 -18.41
C LEU A 155 -11.26 -17.95 -19.55
N PRO A 156 -10.83 -16.76 -20.00
CA PRO A 156 -9.77 -16.63 -21.01
C PRO A 156 -8.44 -17.30 -20.60
N ASN A 157 -8.18 -17.44 -19.30
CA ASN A 157 -7.00 -18.13 -18.76
C ASN A 157 -7.17 -19.66 -18.64
N GLY A 158 -8.29 -20.21 -19.12
CA GLY A 158 -8.58 -21.65 -19.13
C GLY A 158 -9.28 -22.20 -17.88
N LYS A 159 -9.34 -21.44 -16.77
CA LYS A 159 -10.01 -21.86 -15.53
C LYS A 159 -11.52 -22.00 -15.71
N LYS A 160 -12.12 -23.00 -15.07
CA LYS A 160 -13.57 -23.26 -15.14
C LYS A 160 -14.34 -22.45 -14.10
N TYR A 161 -15.53 -22.01 -14.46
CA TYR A 161 -16.48 -21.39 -13.54
C TYR A 161 -17.91 -21.82 -13.85
N GLY A 162 -18.76 -21.74 -12.83
CA GLY A 162 -20.16 -22.17 -12.87
C GLY A 162 -21.07 -20.95 -12.89
N GLU A 163 -22.08 -21.01 -13.74
CA GLU A 163 -23.10 -19.97 -13.88
C GLU A 163 -24.48 -20.62 -13.79
N ILE A 164 -25.39 -19.97 -13.08
CA ILE A 164 -26.79 -20.40 -12.97
C ILE A 164 -27.65 -19.38 -13.68
N SER A 165 -28.34 -19.81 -14.73
CA SER A 165 -29.19 -18.92 -15.53
C SER A 165 -30.47 -18.54 -14.78
N LEU A 166 -30.78 -17.25 -14.82
CA LEU A 166 -32.08 -16.71 -14.40
C LEU A 166 -33.18 -17.17 -15.36
N LYS A 167 -34.36 -17.47 -14.83
CA LYS A 167 -35.59 -17.66 -15.62
C LYS A 167 -36.03 -16.32 -16.20
N GLU A 168 -36.40 -16.35 -17.48
CA GLU A 168 -36.95 -15.21 -18.21
C GLU A 168 -38.47 -15.39 -18.35
N GLY A 169 -39.21 -14.30 -18.17
CA GLY A 169 -40.66 -14.27 -18.30
C GLY A 169 -41.09 -13.90 -19.72
N THR A 170 -42.38 -13.63 -19.89
CA THR A 170 -42.96 -13.24 -21.19
C THR A 170 -43.11 -11.73 -21.33
N GLU A 171 -43.16 -10.98 -20.23
CA GLU A 171 -43.32 -9.52 -20.22
C GLU A 171 -42.00 -8.79 -20.41
N ARG A 172 -42.03 -7.65 -21.12
CA ARG A 172 -40.86 -6.78 -21.32
C ARG A 172 -40.90 -5.56 -20.41
N PHE A 173 -39.75 -5.19 -19.88
CA PHE A 173 -39.51 -3.94 -19.15
C PHE A 173 -38.27 -3.25 -19.70
N LEU A 174 -38.37 -1.97 -20.06
CA LEU A 174 -37.29 -1.19 -20.71
C LEU A 174 -36.65 -1.87 -21.94
N GLY A 175 -37.44 -2.66 -22.69
CA GLY A 175 -37.01 -3.35 -23.90
C GLY A 175 -36.46 -4.77 -23.68
N GLU A 176 -36.16 -5.17 -22.44
CA GLU A 176 -35.67 -6.50 -22.07
C GLU A 176 -36.78 -7.35 -21.45
N LEU A 177 -36.70 -8.68 -21.55
CA LEU A 177 -37.62 -9.57 -20.84
C LEU A 177 -37.40 -9.47 -19.33
N LYS A 178 -38.48 -9.44 -18.56
CA LYS A 178 -38.40 -9.54 -17.10
C LYS A 178 -37.69 -10.83 -16.72
N LYS A 179 -36.72 -10.72 -15.82
CA LYS A 179 -35.98 -11.85 -15.25
C LYS A 179 -36.38 -12.02 -13.79
N GLU A 180 -36.39 -13.26 -13.34
CA GLU A 180 -36.54 -13.57 -11.92
C GLU A 180 -35.43 -12.90 -11.09
N ILE A 181 -35.66 -12.75 -9.78
CA ILE A 181 -34.61 -12.34 -8.85
C ILE A 181 -34.31 -13.51 -7.93
N ALA A 182 -33.21 -14.21 -8.22
CA ALA A 182 -32.68 -15.31 -7.43
C ALA A 182 -31.29 -14.97 -6.88
N ARG A 183 -30.94 -15.59 -5.75
CA ARG A 183 -29.68 -15.33 -5.04
C ARG A 183 -29.14 -16.52 -4.26
N PHE A 184 -27.86 -16.45 -3.94
CA PHE A 184 -27.22 -17.20 -2.87
C PHE A 184 -27.42 -16.45 -1.54
N LEU A 185 -27.67 -17.19 -0.46
CA LEU A 185 -27.80 -16.61 0.88
C LEU A 185 -26.46 -16.73 1.61
N PHE A 186 -25.62 -15.71 1.49
CA PHE A 186 -24.33 -15.66 2.19
C PHE A 186 -24.43 -14.98 3.55
N PRO A 187 -23.45 -15.21 4.45
CA PRO A 187 -23.27 -14.35 5.62
C PRO A 187 -23.14 -12.89 5.18
N LYS A 188 -23.54 -11.96 6.05
CA LYS A 188 -23.43 -10.52 5.78
C LYS A 188 -21.99 -10.02 5.60
N SER A 189 -21.01 -10.78 6.09
CA SER A 189 -19.59 -10.44 6.00
C SER A 189 -18.98 -10.81 4.63
N SER A 190 -17.84 -10.20 4.30
CA SER A 190 -17.14 -10.42 3.03
C SER A 190 -16.61 -11.84 2.84
N GLY A 191 -16.45 -12.60 3.93
CA GLY A 191 -15.89 -13.95 3.94
C GLY A 191 -14.37 -14.00 3.91
N TYR A 192 -13.70 -12.89 4.14
CA TYR A 192 -12.25 -12.83 4.28
C TYR A 192 -11.88 -11.64 5.17
N SER A 193 -10.72 -11.74 5.81
CA SER A 193 -10.09 -10.62 6.50
C SER A 193 -9.01 -10.01 5.62
N GLU A 194 -8.67 -8.77 5.87
CA GLU A 194 -7.67 -8.04 5.10
C GLU A 194 -6.38 -7.96 5.92
N ASP A 195 -5.30 -8.47 5.35
CA ASP A 195 -3.95 -8.30 5.88
C ASP A 195 -3.35 -7.07 5.19
N SER A 196 -3.18 -5.98 5.94
CA SER A 196 -2.59 -4.73 5.45
C SER A 196 -1.11 -4.69 5.81
N VAL A 197 -0.26 -4.58 4.79
CA VAL A 197 1.19 -4.45 4.96
C VAL A 197 1.59 -3.03 4.59
N ASN A 198 2.33 -2.39 5.50
CA ASN A 198 3.00 -1.11 5.25
C ASN A 198 4.50 -1.32 5.46
N ASP A 199 5.26 -1.27 4.37
CA ASP A 199 6.69 -1.56 4.35
C ASP A 199 7.48 -0.35 3.86
N ARG A 200 8.42 0.14 4.67
CA ARG A 200 9.14 1.39 4.41
C ARG A 200 10.63 1.23 4.62
N ASP A 201 11.41 1.49 3.58
CA ASP A 201 12.86 1.43 3.59
C ASP A 201 13.46 2.84 3.52
N LEU A 202 14.07 3.30 4.61
CA LEU A 202 14.94 4.49 4.63
C LEU A 202 16.36 4.08 4.27
N ASN A 203 16.79 4.46 3.07
CA ASN A 203 18.08 4.14 2.50
C ASN A 203 19.04 5.33 2.62
N THR A 204 20.21 5.09 3.21
CA THR A 204 21.33 6.04 3.28
C THR A 204 22.56 5.38 2.67
N ASN A 205 23.03 5.93 1.54
CA ASN A 205 24.19 5.45 0.82
C ASN A 205 25.27 6.54 0.84
N THR A 206 26.36 6.31 1.57
CA THR A 206 27.45 7.26 1.77
C THR A 206 28.72 6.73 1.14
N GLN A 207 29.36 7.55 0.32
CA GLN A 207 30.67 7.31 -0.25
C GLN A 207 31.60 8.41 0.21
N GLN A 208 32.78 8.06 0.71
CA GLN A 208 33.76 9.01 1.23
C GLN A 208 35.15 8.69 0.67
N ILE A 209 35.89 9.74 0.32
CA ILE A 209 37.31 9.70 0.03
C ILE A 209 37.99 10.74 0.92
N LYS A 210 38.97 10.33 1.71
CA LYS A 210 39.69 11.18 2.66
C LYS A 210 41.19 11.11 2.38
N LEU A 211 41.84 12.26 2.38
CA LEU A 211 43.28 12.42 2.27
C LEU A 211 43.78 13.15 3.52
N ASP A 212 44.56 12.46 4.34
CA ASP A 212 45.23 13.00 5.52
C ASP A 212 46.74 13.06 5.27
N LEU A 213 47.37 14.17 5.64
CA LEU A 213 48.83 14.34 5.63
C LEU A 213 49.29 14.90 6.97
N ASP A 214 50.37 14.33 7.49
CA ASP A 214 51.03 14.82 8.70
C ASP A 214 52.48 15.22 8.36
N LYS A 215 52.98 16.27 8.98
CA LYS A 215 54.37 16.74 8.86
C LYS A 215 54.87 17.21 10.22
N GLU A 216 56.02 16.71 10.62
CA GLU A 216 56.73 17.17 11.80
C GLU A 216 57.93 18.02 11.38
N PHE A 217 58.09 19.18 11.99
CA PHE A 217 59.24 20.04 11.76
C PHE A 217 59.56 20.90 12.98
N SER A 218 60.79 21.40 13.03
CA SER A 218 61.21 22.38 14.03
C SER A 218 61.48 23.70 13.33
N LEU A 219 60.91 24.78 13.88
CA LEU A 219 61.15 26.13 13.41
C LEU A 219 61.70 26.92 14.60
N TRP A 220 62.97 27.34 14.51
CA TRP A 220 63.66 28.08 15.58
C TRP A 220 63.77 27.25 16.87
N HIS A 221 63.00 27.58 17.90
CA HIS A 221 62.97 26.87 19.19
C HIS A 221 61.63 26.15 19.45
N THR A 222 60.76 26.08 18.44
CA THR A 222 59.42 25.48 18.55
C THR A 222 59.32 24.22 17.70
N GLN A 223 58.60 23.21 18.20
CA GLN A 223 58.29 21.98 17.47
C GLN A 223 56.86 22.05 16.96
N HIS A 224 56.65 21.63 15.72
CA HIS A 224 55.38 21.70 15.01
C HIS A 224 54.96 20.30 14.56
N GLN A 225 53.70 19.96 14.79
CA GLN A 225 53.05 18.78 14.24
C GLN A 225 51.86 19.22 13.39
N LEU A 226 52.16 19.45 12.12
CA LEU A 226 51.21 19.93 11.15
C LEU A 226 50.38 18.77 10.60
N LYS A 227 49.06 18.88 10.69
CA LYS A 227 48.08 17.95 10.13
C LYS A 227 47.19 18.68 9.14
N TYR A 228 47.11 18.20 7.91
CA TYR A 228 46.28 18.85 6.90
C TYR A 228 45.72 17.83 5.92
N GLY A 229 44.61 18.16 5.28
CA GLY A 229 43.94 17.21 4.43
C GLY A 229 42.60 17.66 3.92
N GLY A 230 41.90 16.71 3.29
CA GLY A 230 40.58 16.94 2.76
C GLY A 230 39.71 15.69 2.75
N LEU A 231 38.40 15.93 2.76
CA LEU A 231 37.38 14.89 2.69
C LEU A 231 36.37 15.26 1.60
N TYR A 232 36.13 14.32 0.70
CA TYR A 232 34.96 14.35 -0.17
C TYR A 232 33.96 13.31 0.29
N GLU A 233 32.75 13.73 0.63
CA GLU A 233 31.63 12.85 0.93
C GLU A 233 30.50 13.07 -0.06
N LYS A 234 29.91 11.97 -0.53
CA LYS A 234 28.64 11.95 -1.25
C LYS A 234 27.67 11.01 -0.54
N THR A 235 26.58 11.56 -0.03
CA THR A 235 25.53 10.81 0.68
C THR A 235 24.20 10.94 -0.06
N LEU A 236 23.61 9.83 -0.47
CA LEU A 236 22.24 9.76 -0.99
C LEU A 236 21.31 9.24 0.11
N LYS A 237 20.33 10.05 0.51
CA LYS A 237 19.23 9.64 1.39
C LYS A 237 17.94 9.56 0.60
N SER A 238 17.21 8.46 0.74
CA SER A 238 15.94 8.23 0.04
C SER A 238 15.05 7.31 0.87
N MET A 239 13.74 7.43 0.69
CA MET A 239 12.76 6.53 1.30
C MET A 239 11.95 5.87 0.19
N VAL A 240 11.62 4.60 0.37
CA VAL A 240 10.67 3.89 -0.48
C VAL A 240 9.68 3.20 0.43
N ASN A 241 8.41 3.53 0.26
CA ASN A 241 7.31 2.91 0.94
C ASN A 241 6.56 2.02 -0.06
N HIS A 242 6.00 0.93 0.42
CA HIS A 242 5.14 0.03 -0.34
C HIS A 242 4.00 -0.39 0.57
N GLN A 243 2.77 -0.11 0.13
CA GLN A 243 1.57 -0.54 0.84
C GLN A 243 0.75 -1.46 -0.05
N TYR A 244 0.34 -2.59 0.51
CA TYR A 244 -0.56 -3.51 -0.15
C TYR A 244 -1.45 -4.20 0.88
N ASN A 245 -2.60 -4.66 0.43
CA ASN A 245 -3.52 -5.43 1.23
C ASN A 245 -3.80 -6.77 0.53
N THR A 246 -3.83 -7.84 1.30
CA THR A 246 -4.14 -9.17 0.80
C THR A 246 -5.32 -9.78 1.55
N ALA A 247 -6.18 -10.50 0.83
CA ALA A 247 -7.22 -11.30 1.45
C ALA A 247 -6.60 -12.48 2.19
N ALA A 248 -6.95 -12.63 3.45
CA ALA A 248 -6.53 -13.69 4.36
C ALA A 248 -7.72 -14.25 5.13
N ASN A 249 -7.52 -15.36 5.85
CA ASN A 249 -8.58 -16.04 6.59
C ASN A 249 -9.84 -16.26 5.71
N VAL A 250 -9.62 -16.69 4.47
CA VAL A 250 -10.67 -16.78 3.44
C VAL A 250 -11.60 -17.94 3.77
N GLN A 251 -12.89 -17.63 3.87
CA GLN A 251 -13.97 -18.56 4.15
C GLN A 251 -14.61 -19.08 2.86
N TRP A 252 -15.37 -20.17 2.97
CA TRP A 252 -15.94 -20.87 1.82
C TRP A 252 -16.78 -19.96 0.90
N TRP A 253 -17.53 -18.99 1.42
CA TRP A 253 -18.38 -18.12 0.59
C TRP A 253 -17.60 -17.03 -0.16
N ALA A 254 -16.35 -16.76 0.23
CA ALA A 254 -15.43 -15.90 -0.51
C ALA A 254 -14.46 -16.68 -1.41
N ASP A 255 -14.14 -17.94 -1.08
CA ASP A 255 -13.24 -18.78 -1.88
C ASP A 255 -13.98 -19.46 -3.05
N TYR A 256 -15.22 -19.91 -2.82
CA TYR A 256 -15.99 -20.70 -3.79
C TYR A 256 -16.82 -19.84 -4.73
N PHE A 257 -16.95 -18.55 -4.45
CA PHE A 257 -17.77 -17.63 -5.24
C PHE A 257 -17.01 -16.34 -5.51
N PHE A 258 -17.21 -15.78 -6.71
CA PHE A 258 -16.58 -14.54 -7.12
C PHE A 258 -17.54 -13.67 -7.92
N CYS A 259 -17.18 -12.41 -8.13
CA CYS A 259 -18.03 -11.44 -8.79
C CYS A 259 -18.17 -11.66 -10.30
N ASN A 260 -19.38 -11.46 -10.81
CA ASN A 260 -19.67 -11.21 -12.22
C ASN A 260 -19.87 -9.71 -12.46
N LYS A 261 -18.77 -9.00 -12.73
CA LYS A 261 -18.72 -7.54 -12.69
C LYS A 261 -19.54 -6.93 -13.82
N LEU A 262 -20.48 -6.04 -13.49
CA LEU A 262 -21.19 -5.24 -14.47
C LEU A 262 -20.33 -4.04 -14.89
N ALA A 263 -19.89 -4.00 -16.14
CA ALA A 263 -19.16 -2.87 -16.72
C ALA A 263 -19.73 -2.56 -18.11
N ASN A 264 -20.10 -1.29 -18.35
CA ASN A 264 -20.67 -0.83 -19.62
C ASN A 264 -21.90 -1.65 -20.08
N GLY A 265 -22.78 -2.03 -19.14
CA GLY A 265 -23.97 -2.84 -19.43
C GLY A 265 -23.70 -4.32 -19.71
N LYS A 266 -22.44 -4.78 -19.61
CA LYS A 266 -22.06 -6.18 -19.82
C LYS A 266 -21.47 -6.78 -18.55
N HIS A 267 -21.92 -7.98 -18.21
CA HIS A 267 -21.34 -8.76 -17.14
C HIS A 267 -20.07 -9.48 -17.61
N THR A 268 -18.98 -9.31 -16.87
CA THR A 268 -17.70 -9.98 -17.11
C THR A 268 -17.23 -10.71 -15.84
N PRO A 269 -16.89 -12.01 -15.94
CA PRO A 269 -16.33 -12.76 -14.81
C PRO A 269 -15.06 -12.09 -14.27
N ALA A 270 -15.02 -11.88 -12.95
CA ALA A 270 -13.93 -11.17 -12.28
C ALA A 270 -13.43 -11.98 -11.07
N PRO A 271 -12.56 -12.99 -11.29
CA PRO A 271 -12.16 -13.95 -10.26
C PRO A 271 -11.36 -13.34 -9.09
N ASP A 272 -10.71 -12.20 -9.29
CA ASP A 272 -9.96 -11.50 -8.24
C ASP A 272 -10.86 -10.58 -7.37
N TYR A 273 -12.16 -10.54 -7.68
CA TYR A 273 -13.16 -9.73 -6.98
C TYR A 273 -14.11 -10.62 -6.17
N SER A 274 -14.32 -10.24 -4.92
CA SER A 274 -15.22 -10.94 -4.00
C SER A 274 -16.66 -10.93 -4.51
N ALA A 275 -17.40 -12.02 -4.28
CA ALA A 275 -18.84 -12.06 -4.47
C ALA A 275 -19.57 -11.02 -3.58
N HIS A 276 -18.96 -10.61 -2.47
CA HIS A 276 -19.48 -9.55 -1.61
C HIS A 276 -19.19 -8.18 -2.23
N ARG A 277 -20.24 -7.50 -2.69
CA ARG A 277 -20.19 -6.12 -3.26
C ARG A 277 -19.21 -5.93 -4.42
N CYS A 278 -18.68 -6.99 -5.04
CA CYS A 278 -17.74 -6.91 -6.16
C CYS A 278 -16.50 -6.03 -5.87
N SER A 279 -15.94 -6.15 -4.66
CA SER A 279 -14.69 -5.49 -4.26
C SER A 279 -13.47 -6.32 -4.62
N LEU A 280 -12.36 -5.67 -4.99
CA LEU A 280 -11.10 -6.35 -5.28
C LEU A 280 -10.54 -6.96 -3.98
N MET A 281 -10.16 -8.23 -4.00
CA MET A 281 -9.73 -8.95 -2.79
C MET A 281 -8.30 -8.60 -2.36
N ASN A 282 -7.42 -8.35 -3.33
CA ASN A 282 -6.03 -7.98 -3.09
C ASN A 282 -5.75 -6.64 -3.77
N THR A 283 -5.15 -5.69 -3.04
CA THR A 283 -4.79 -4.38 -3.60
C THR A 283 -3.31 -4.14 -3.41
N ASP A 284 -2.64 -3.66 -4.46
CA ASP A 284 -1.30 -3.11 -4.36
C ASP A 284 -1.41 -1.60 -4.62
N LYS A 285 -1.21 -0.78 -3.58
CA LYS A 285 -1.26 0.69 -3.74
C LYS A 285 0.00 1.20 -4.46
N GLY A 286 0.99 0.34 -4.70
CA GLY A 286 2.24 0.67 -5.33
C GLY A 286 3.24 1.28 -4.37
N LYS A 287 4.26 1.91 -4.94
CA LYS A 287 5.36 2.54 -4.20
C LYS A 287 5.19 4.03 -4.15
N ASP A 288 5.47 4.63 -3.00
CA ASP A 288 5.50 6.06 -2.79
C ASP A 288 6.67 6.44 -1.87
N SER A 289 6.91 7.74 -1.68
CA SER A 289 7.94 8.23 -0.76
C SER A 289 7.43 9.38 0.10
N TYR A 290 7.72 9.32 1.40
CA TYR A 290 7.49 10.45 2.32
C TYR A 290 8.71 11.36 2.46
N LEU A 291 9.79 11.05 1.75
CA LEU A 291 11.03 11.81 1.74
C LEU A 291 11.42 12.10 0.31
N ILE A 292 11.60 13.37 -0.05
CA ILE A 292 12.22 13.71 -1.32
C ILE A 292 13.68 13.24 -1.27
N PRO A 293 14.11 12.33 -2.17
CA PRO A 293 15.48 11.88 -2.21
C PRO A 293 16.46 13.05 -2.32
N VAL A 294 17.51 13.04 -1.53
CA VAL A 294 18.52 14.10 -1.51
C VAL A 294 19.91 13.53 -1.58
N THR A 295 20.68 14.02 -2.55
CA THR A 295 22.12 13.79 -2.61
C THR A 295 22.83 14.98 -1.95
N THR A 296 23.49 14.73 -0.83
CA THR A 296 24.38 15.70 -0.18
C THR A 296 25.80 15.44 -0.66
N LYS A 297 26.50 16.49 -1.09
CA LYS A 297 27.93 16.47 -1.38
C LYS A 297 28.64 17.38 -0.39
N ASN A 298 29.59 16.86 0.37
CA ASN A 298 30.41 17.65 1.27
C ASN A 298 31.86 17.62 0.80
N ASN A 299 32.48 18.79 0.70
CA ASN A 299 33.92 18.93 0.49
C ASN A 299 34.47 19.63 1.71
N VAL A 300 35.39 18.98 2.41
CA VAL A 300 36.02 19.50 3.62
C VAL A 300 37.50 19.69 3.36
N LEU A 301 38.03 20.81 3.81
CA LEU A 301 39.47 21.06 3.94
C LEU A 301 39.76 21.36 5.40
N TYR A 302 40.80 20.76 5.95
CA TYR A 302 41.23 21.02 7.31
C TYR A 302 42.74 21.16 7.38
N PHE A 303 43.17 21.97 8.34
CA PHE A 303 44.54 22.28 8.64
C PHE A 303 44.64 22.47 10.15
N GLY A 304 45.58 21.83 10.81
CA GLY A 304 45.87 22.05 12.21
C GLY A 304 47.35 21.92 12.50
N ASP A 305 47.83 22.66 13.47
CA ASP A 305 49.22 22.62 13.91
C ASP A 305 49.28 22.59 15.44
N ASN A 306 49.94 21.57 15.96
CA ASN A 306 50.27 21.49 17.37
C ASN A 306 51.69 22.02 17.58
N ILE A 307 51.78 23.19 18.20
CA ILE A 307 53.00 23.96 18.38
C ILE A 307 53.45 23.82 19.83
N GLN A 308 54.59 23.18 20.05
CA GLN A 308 55.24 23.15 21.35
C GLN A 308 56.18 24.35 21.48
N LEU A 309 55.83 25.31 22.34
CA LEU A 309 56.60 26.53 22.58
C LEU A 309 57.69 26.33 23.65
N THR A 310 57.37 25.56 24.70
CA THR A 310 58.30 25.19 25.78
C THR A 310 57.99 23.77 26.29
N SER A 311 58.73 23.29 27.31
CA SER A 311 58.44 22.00 27.95
C SER A 311 57.10 21.95 28.71
N TRP A 312 56.47 23.11 28.97
CA TRP A 312 55.23 23.21 29.75
C TRP A 312 54.10 23.98 29.04
N LEU A 313 54.37 24.60 27.88
CA LEU A 313 53.38 25.35 27.09
C LEU A 313 53.34 24.86 25.63
N GLY A 314 52.14 24.50 25.18
CA GLY A 314 51.83 24.20 23.79
C GLY A 314 50.55 24.90 23.34
N LEU A 315 50.40 25.06 22.02
CA LEU A 315 49.23 25.62 21.37
C LEU A 315 48.74 24.63 20.31
N ASP A 316 47.45 24.37 20.28
CA ASP A 316 46.80 23.57 19.23
C ASP A 316 45.91 24.52 18.43
N LEU A 317 46.23 24.69 17.14
CA LEU A 317 45.47 25.57 16.25
C LEU A 317 44.84 24.71 15.18
N ASN A 318 43.51 24.71 15.08
CA ASN A 318 42.78 23.95 14.08
C ASN A 318 41.86 24.86 13.27
N TYR A 319 41.87 24.66 11.96
CA TYR A 319 40.97 25.28 11.01
C TYR A 319 40.30 24.22 10.15
N ARG A 320 38.99 24.37 9.94
CA ARG A 320 38.23 23.51 9.04
C ARG A 320 37.22 24.32 8.24
N TYR A 321 37.18 24.05 6.94
CA TYR A 321 36.24 24.59 5.98
C TYR A 321 35.39 23.47 5.39
N ASP A 322 34.06 23.61 5.46
CA ASP A 322 33.09 22.69 4.85
C ASP A 322 32.32 23.41 3.76
N HIS A 323 32.18 22.75 2.60
CA HIS A 323 31.32 23.18 1.50
C HIS A 323 30.30 22.09 1.18
N VAL A 324 29.08 22.30 1.67
CA VAL A 324 27.97 21.33 1.59
C VAL A 324 26.97 21.75 0.53
N LYS A 325 26.69 20.87 -0.42
CA LYS A 325 25.65 21.05 -1.44
C LYS A 325 24.56 20.00 -1.28
N TYR A 326 23.32 20.45 -1.16
CA TYR A 326 22.14 19.59 -1.19
C TYR A 326 21.54 19.60 -2.59
N LEU A 327 21.36 18.41 -3.15
CA LEU A 327 20.82 18.17 -4.49
C LEU A 327 19.61 17.25 -4.36
N PRO A 328 18.42 17.80 -4.05
CA PRO A 328 17.19 17.02 -4.06
C PRO A 328 16.85 16.55 -5.48
N SER A 329 16.17 15.41 -5.57
CA SER A 329 15.73 14.81 -6.84
C SER A 329 14.37 14.17 -6.65
N TYR A 330 13.60 14.05 -7.73
CA TYR A 330 12.27 13.43 -7.72
C TYR A 330 12.22 12.25 -8.69
N ASP A 331 11.58 11.17 -8.28
CA ASP A 331 11.32 9.98 -9.11
C ASP A 331 9.81 9.80 -9.23
N GLU A 332 9.28 9.95 -10.45
CA GLU A 332 7.86 9.78 -10.74
C GLU A 332 7.36 8.34 -10.51
N LYS A 333 8.26 7.35 -10.49
CA LYS A 333 7.92 5.95 -10.21
C LYS A 333 7.72 5.67 -8.72
N ILE A 334 8.23 6.55 -7.87
CA ILE A 334 8.08 6.49 -6.41
C ILE A 334 7.62 7.88 -5.96
N PRO A 335 6.40 8.29 -6.37
CA PRO A 335 5.94 9.65 -6.20
C PRO A 335 5.79 9.99 -4.71
N VAL A 336 5.81 11.27 -4.42
CA VAL A 336 5.42 11.77 -3.10
C VAL A 336 3.89 11.88 -3.10
N PRO A 337 3.17 11.37 -2.08
CA PRO A 337 1.73 11.52 -2.01
C PRO A 337 1.32 12.98 -2.18
N ASN A 338 0.35 13.24 -3.07
CA ASN A 338 0.02 14.62 -3.43
C ASN A 338 -0.31 15.47 -2.19
N GLY A 339 -1.07 14.89 -1.24
CA GLY A 339 -1.46 15.56 -0.01
C GLY A 339 -0.32 15.96 0.93
N LEU A 340 0.90 15.42 0.74
CA LEU A 340 2.03 15.70 1.63
C LEU A 340 2.65 17.08 1.39
N ILE A 341 2.70 17.53 0.13
CA ILE A 341 3.37 18.79 -0.24
C ILE A 341 2.45 19.82 -0.89
N THR A 342 1.25 19.42 -1.30
CA THR A 342 0.27 20.35 -1.87
C THR A 342 -0.20 21.35 -0.83
N GLY A 343 -0.21 22.63 -1.18
CA GLY A 343 -0.59 23.73 -0.29
C GLY A 343 0.47 24.13 0.73
N LEU A 344 1.65 23.50 0.74
CA LEU A 344 2.65 23.65 1.81
C LEU A 344 3.38 25.01 1.76
N PHE A 345 4.17 25.24 0.71
CA PHE A 345 4.87 26.51 0.45
C PHE A 345 4.05 27.43 -0.45
N LYS A 346 3.48 26.87 -1.53
CA LYS A 346 2.51 27.56 -2.39
C LYS A 346 1.11 27.25 -1.89
N LYS A 347 0.57 28.15 -1.08
CA LYS A 347 -0.77 28.01 -0.51
C LYS A 347 -1.85 28.16 -1.58
N PHE A 348 -2.97 27.49 -1.37
CA PHE A 348 -4.21 27.76 -2.11
C PHE A 348 -4.77 29.12 -1.75
N GLY A 349 -5.42 29.76 -2.71
CA GLY A 349 -6.14 31.01 -2.52
C GLY A 349 -7.49 30.81 -1.81
N PRO A 350 -8.10 31.89 -1.31
CA PRO A 350 -9.39 31.83 -0.63
C PRO A 350 -10.55 31.39 -1.54
N LYS A 351 -10.40 31.50 -2.87
CA LYS A 351 -11.40 31.05 -3.86
C LYS A 351 -11.07 29.69 -4.48
N ASP A 352 -10.09 28.97 -3.95
CA ASP A 352 -9.73 27.65 -4.42
C ASP A 352 -10.51 26.61 -3.60
N TYR A 353 -11.39 25.85 -4.25
CA TYR A 353 -12.18 24.82 -3.59
C TYR A 353 -11.39 23.52 -3.53
N VAL A 354 -10.78 23.25 -2.37
CA VAL A 354 -9.83 22.13 -2.18
C VAL A 354 -10.51 20.87 -1.63
N TYR A 355 -11.50 21.04 -0.75
CA TYR A 355 -12.12 19.94 -0.01
C TYR A 355 -13.57 19.73 -0.41
N GLY A 356 -13.91 18.46 -0.65
CA GLY A 356 -15.25 18.03 -1.01
C GLY A 356 -15.37 17.61 -2.49
N PRO A 357 -16.54 17.12 -2.89
CA PRO A 357 -16.74 16.65 -4.25
C PRO A 357 -16.83 17.84 -5.23
N ALA A 358 -16.17 17.71 -6.38
CA ALA A 358 -16.07 18.79 -7.38
C ALA A 358 -17.42 19.38 -7.82
N TYR A 359 -18.48 18.56 -7.89
CA TYR A 359 -19.83 19.01 -8.28
C TYR A 359 -20.53 19.88 -7.22
N ARG A 360 -20.03 19.94 -5.98
CA ARG A 360 -20.53 20.84 -4.92
C ARG A 360 -19.77 22.16 -4.83
N LYS A 361 -18.79 22.37 -5.72
CA LYS A 361 -18.02 23.59 -5.77
C LYS A 361 -18.92 24.82 -6.04
N PRO A 362 -18.76 25.92 -5.28
CA PRO A 362 -19.44 27.19 -5.60
C PRO A 362 -19.05 27.73 -6.98
N ARG A 363 -19.96 28.47 -7.63
CA ARG A 363 -19.74 28.99 -9.00
C ARG A 363 -18.58 29.98 -9.11
N ASP A 364 -18.30 30.72 -8.05
CA ASP A 364 -17.25 31.75 -7.98
C ASP A 364 -15.87 31.20 -7.57
N HIS A 365 -15.76 29.88 -7.38
CA HIS A 365 -14.53 29.21 -6.94
C HIS A 365 -13.87 28.40 -8.06
N THR A 366 -12.53 28.35 -8.03
CA THR A 366 -11.74 27.47 -8.89
C THR A 366 -11.78 26.04 -8.34
N ASP A 367 -11.88 25.06 -9.23
CA ASP A 367 -11.81 23.65 -8.82
C ASP A 367 -10.37 23.27 -8.51
N CYS A 368 -10.06 23.16 -7.23
CA CYS A 368 -8.77 22.74 -6.71
C CYS A 368 -8.90 21.45 -5.88
N THR A 369 -9.92 20.63 -6.18
CA THR A 369 -10.12 19.34 -5.52
C THR A 369 -8.99 18.35 -5.88
N TYR A 370 -8.83 17.28 -5.10
CA TYR A 370 -7.66 16.38 -5.14
C TYR A 370 -7.22 15.90 -6.52
N ASN A 371 -8.17 15.67 -7.45
CA ASN A 371 -7.89 15.18 -8.80
C ASN A 371 -7.82 16.28 -9.88
N SER A 372 -8.04 17.53 -9.50
CA SER A 372 -8.11 18.65 -10.44
C SER A 372 -6.73 19.11 -10.91
N ASP A 373 -6.70 19.80 -12.06
CA ASP A 373 -5.45 20.32 -12.61
C ASP A 373 -4.87 21.45 -11.77
N CYS A 374 -5.71 22.23 -11.07
CA CYS A 374 -5.25 23.21 -10.08
C CYS A 374 -4.47 22.52 -8.95
N TYR A 375 -4.98 21.42 -8.41
CA TYR A 375 -4.32 20.68 -7.33
C TYR A 375 -2.99 20.07 -7.79
N LYS A 376 -2.97 19.45 -8.98
CA LYS A 376 -1.74 18.92 -9.59
C LYS A 376 -0.71 20.01 -9.86
N LYS A 377 -1.13 21.18 -10.34
CA LYS A 377 -0.24 22.32 -10.55
C LYS A 377 0.33 22.84 -9.23
N ASN A 378 -0.49 22.94 -8.19
CA ASN A 378 -0.03 23.34 -6.88
C ASN A 378 0.99 22.35 -6.31
N PHE A 379 0.77 21.04 -6.47
CA PHE A 379 1.75 20.00 -6.14
C PHE A 379 3.09 20.24 -6.88
N GLN A 380 3.05 20.44 -8.20
CA GLN A 380 4.24 20.69 -9.02
C GLN A 380 4.99 21.95 -8.59
N ASP A 381 4.27 23.04 -8.29
CA ASP A 381 4.87 24.29 -7.80
C ASP A 381 5.58 24.08 -6.45
N ASN A 382 4.97 23.34 -5.52
CA ASN A 382 5.58 23.00 -4.24
C ASN A 382 6.78 22.05 -4.39
N LEU A 383 6.67 21.05 -5.26
CA LEU A 383 7.76 20.14 -5.59
C LEU A 383 8.95 20.91 -6.17
N ALA A 384 8.71 21.84 -7.09
CA ALA A 384 9.77 22.67 -7.67
C ALA A 384 10.50 23.52 -6.63
N LEU A 385 9.81 23.99 -5.58
CA LEU A 385 10.44 24.68 -4.45
C LEU A 385 11.32 23.75 -3.63
N LEU A 386 10.87 22.52 -3.36
CA LEU A 386 11.62 21.51 -2.62
C LEU A 386 12.82 20.96 -3.40
N LEU A 387 12.76 20.98 -4.73
CA LEU A 387 13.85 20.53 -5.61
C LEU A 387 14.95 21.59 -5.81
N ARG A 388 14.82 22.77 -5.19
CA ARG A 388 15.87 23.79 -5.22
C ARG A 388 17.13 23.29 -4.55
N ARG A 389 18.26 23.52 -5.21
CA ARG A 389 19.58 23.21 -4.68
C ARG A 389 19.92 24.21 -3.59
N ALA A 390 20.51 23.73 -2.50
CA ALA A 390 21.04 24.57 -1.44
C ALA A 390 22.55 24.35 -1.31
N ASP A 391 23.27 25.43 -1.06
CA ASP A 391 24.74 25.47 -0.97
C ASP A 391 25.11 26.24 0.31
N TYR A 392 25.89 25.60 1.17
CA TYR A 392 26.31 26.14 2.45
C TYR A 392 27.83 26.05 2.59
N LYS A 393 28.42 27.13 3.08
CA LYS A 393 29.84 27.21 3.42
C LYS A 393 29.96 27.46 4.91
N HIS A 394 30.83 26.72 5.58
CA HIS A 394 31.05 26.86 7.00
C HIS A 394 32.54 26.86 7.31
N HIS A 395 32.93 27.67 8.29
CA HIS A 395 34.29 27.80 8.78
C HIS A 395 34.28 27.55 10.30
N SER A 396 35.20 26.74 10.77
CA SER A 396 35.38 26.44 12.20
C SER A 396 36.84 26.58 12.58
N TYR A 397 37.07 27.09 13.80
CA TYR A 397 38.38 27.35 14.39
C TYR A 397 38.35 26.82 15.82
N ASN A 398 39.38 26.07 16.23
CA ASN A 398 39.54 25.56 17.60
C ASN A 398 40.98 25.68 18.05
#